data_AF-A0A357Z723-F1
#
_entry.id   AF-A0A357Z723-F1
#
_cell.length_a   1.000
_cell.length_b   1.000
_cell.length_c   1.000
_cell.angle_alpha   90.00
_cell.angle_beta   90.00
_cell.angle_gamma   90.00
#
_symmetry.space_group_name_H-M   'P 1'
#
loop_
_entity.id
_entity.type
_entity.pdbx_description
1 polymer ?
#
loop_
_entity_poly.entity_id
_entity_poly.type
_entity_poly.pdbx_seq_one_letter_code
_entity_poly.pdbx_strand_id
1 'polypeptide(L)'
;MSVENKQPNHSQVIIEPNFSMKQWIMEWLELLKTTLFSHFKIILLVTLIGSMIGIAYSYIKSPKYIADTIFLVEESKSMGGGGLLSSLGGSLGMDITGLTGSNNTVLSGDNVLELLKSKAFMTQCLKMPYLNDSNYSIADKYADVYKYRSQWESDSKIGRAINFAKPDKDKRVQD
;
A
#
# COMPACT_ATOMS: atom_id res chain seq x y z
N MET A 1 -59.20 -26.29 -64.92
CA MET A 1 -59.31 -25.28 -63.85
C MET A 1 -58.66 -25.86 -62.62
N SER A 2 -57.58 -25.20 -62.15
CA SER A 2 -57.04 -25.27 -60.77
C SER A 2 -56.32 -26.59 -60.39
N VAL A 3 -55.12 -26.64 -59.78
CA VAL A 3 -54.30 -25.65 -59.07
C VAL A 3 -52.82 -26.02 -59.25
N GLU A 4 -51.96 -25.06 -59.60
CA GLU A 4 -50.49 -25.19 -59.53
C GLU A 4 -50.03 -25.03 -58.08
N ASN A 5 -49.41 -26.07 -57.51
CA ASN A 5 -48.96 -26.09 -56.13
C ASN A 5 -47.52 -25.53 -56.05
N LYS A 6 -47.41 -24.26 -55.69
CA LYS A 6 -46.15 -23.54 -55.50
C LYS A 6 -45.57 -23.89 -54.11
N GLN A 7 -44.55 -24.75 -54.08
CA GLN A 7 -43.80 -25.08 -52.85
C GLN A 7 -42.96 -23.85 -52.41
N PRO A 8 -42.92 -23.49 -51.11
CA PRO A 8 -42.22 -22.31 -50.62
C PRO A 8 -40.71 -22.56 -50.47
N ASN A 9 -39.93 -21.54 -50.83
CA ASN A 9 -38.48 -21.47 -50.72
C ASN A 9 -38.07 -21.48 -49.24
N HIS A 10 -37.49 -22.59 -48.76
CA HIS A 10 -36.97 -22.68 -47.39
C HIS A 10 -35.62 -21.95 -47.29
N SER A 11 -35.66 -20.76 -46.70
CA SER A 11 -34.49 -20.05 -46.19
C SER A 11 -33.68 -20.98 -45.27
N GLN A 12 -32.40 -21.19 -45.59
CA GLN A 12 -31.46 -21.93 -44.74
C GLN A 12 -31.31 -21.21 -43.40
N VAL A 13 -31.87 -21.79 -42.33
CA VAL A 13 -31.72 -21.28 -40.96
C VAL A 13 -30.31 -21.62 -40.52
N ILE A 14 -29.45 -20.60 -40.37
CA ILE A 14 -28.12 -20.76 -39.79
C ILE A 14 -28.32 -20.99 -38.29
N ILE A 15 -28.16 -22.23 -37.85
CA ILE A 15 -28.22 -22.59 -36.42
C ILE A 15 -26.85 -22.24 -35.83
N GLU A 16 -26.78 -21.16 -35.07
CA GLU A 16 -25.57 -20.82 -34.34
C GLU A 16 -25.33 -21.85 -33.22
N PRO A 17 -24.10 -22.36 -33.05
CA PRO A 17 -23.80 -23.29 -31.99
C PRO A 17 -24.04 -22.62 -30.63
N ASN A 18 -24.54 -23.40 -29.67
CA ASN A 18 -24.75 -22.92 -28.31
C ASN A 18 -23.41 -22.47 -27.69
N PHE A 19 -23.33 -21.21 -27.27
CA PHE A 19 -22.11 -20.65 -26.68
C PHE A 19 -21.70 -21.43 -25.41
N SER A 20 -20.43 -21.83 -25.35
CA SER A 20 -19.83 -22.49 -24.20
C SER A 20 -18.45 -21.90 -23.90
N MET A 21 -18.28 -21.35 -22.70
CA MET A 21 -17.03 -20.69 -22.26
C MET A 21 -15.80 -21.59 -22.41
N LYS A 22 -15.94 -22.88 -22.13
CA LYS A 22 -14.83 -23.84 -22.23
C LYS A 22 -14.42 -24.06 -23.69
N GLN A 23 -15.39 -24.18 -24.59
CA GLN A 23 -15.12 -24.38 -26.03
C GLN A 23 -14.47 -23.13 -26.61
N TRP A 24 -14.99 -21.95 -26.28
CA TRP A 24 -14.39 -20.67 -26.69
C TRP A 24 -12.91 -20.57 -26.28
N ILE A 25 -12.57 -20.85 -25.02
CA ILE A 25 -11.17 -20.82 -24.55
C ILE A 25 -10.28 -21.82 -25.31
N MET A 26 -10.77 -23.04 -25.53
CA MET A 26 -9.99 -24.08 -26.22
C MET A 26 -9.72 -23.71 -27.68
N GLU A 27 -10.73 -23.15 -28.36
CA GLU A 27 -10.62 -22.68 -29.74
C GLU A 27 -9.59 -21.52 -29.85
N TRP A 28 -9.61 -20.57 -28.91
CA TRP A 28 -8.58 -19.53 -28.81
C TRP A 28 -7.18 -20.08 -28.55
N LEU A 29 -7.04 -21.10 -27.70
CA LEU A 29 -5.74 -21.72 -27.41
C LEU A 29 -5.18 -22.48 -28.63
N GLU A 30 -6.02 -23.16 -29.40
CA GLU A 30 -5.62 -23.83 -30.63
C GLU A 30 -5.20 -22.83 -31.72
N LEU A 31 -5.95 -21.74 -31.88
CA LEU A 31 -5.59 -20.64 -32.79
C LEU A 31 -4.26 -19.99 -32.41
N LEU A 32 -4.03 -19.78 -31.11
CA LEU A 32 -2.75 -19.24 -30.63
C LEU A 32 -1.59 -20.20 -30.90
N LYS A 33 -1.75 -21.50 -30.61
CA LYS A 33 -0.71 -22.50 -30.89
C LYS A 33 -0.39 -22.58 -32.38
N THR A 34 -1.41 -22.72 -33.22
CA THR A 34 -1.22 -22.85 -34.68
C THR A 34 -0.55 -21.62 -35.27
N THR A 35 -0.94 -20.42 -34.84
CA THR A 35 -0.34 -19.16 -35.29
C THR A 35 1.12 -19.03 -34.80
N LEU A 36 1.40 -19.43 -33.55
CA LEU A 36 2.75 -19.40 -32.98
C LEU A 36 3.71 -20.32 -33.73
N PHE A 37 3.30 -21.54 -34.08
CA PHE A 37 4.14 -22.48 -34.83
C PHE A 37 4.23 -22.12 -36.33
N SER A 38 3.13 -21.67 -36.94
CA SER A 38 3.10 -21.29 -38.37
C SER A 38 3.95 -20.05 -38.67
N HIS A 39 3.94 -19.07 -37.77
CA HIS A 39 4.62 -17.78 -37.96
C HIS A 39 5.74 -17.50 -36.97
N PHE A 40 6.33 -18.55 -36.38
CA PHE A 40 7.38 -18.44 -35.35
C PHE A 40 8.52 -17.49 -35.73
N LYS A 41 8.96 -17.51 -37.01
CA LYS A 41 10.03 -16.64 -37.50
C LYS A 41 9.67 -15.15 -37.46
N ILE A 42 8.43 -14.81 -37.81
CA ILE A 42 7.94 -13.42 -37.79
C ILE A 42 7.81 -12.95 -36.34
N ILE A 43 7.26 -13.79 -35.48
CA ILE A 43 7.09 -13.50 -34.03
C ILE A 43 8.46 -13.29 -33.38
N LEU A 44 9.45 -14.13 -33.70
CA LEU A 44 10.82 -13.99 -33.22
C LEU A 44 11.45 -12.68 -33.69
N LEU A 45 11.28 -12.31 -34.97
CA LEU A 45 11.80 -11.06 -35.51
C LEU A 45 11.17 -9.83 -34.82
N VAL A 46 9.85 -9.81 -34.65
CA VAL A 46 9.14 -8.72 -33.98
C VAL A 46 9.55 -8.63 -32.51
N THR A 47 9.71 -9.77 -31.83
CA THR A 47 10.16 -9.83 -30.43
C THR A 47 11.58 -9.30 -30.29
N LEU A 48 12.48 -9.64 -31.23
CA LEU A 48 13.86 -9.15 -31.26
C LEU A 48 13.90 -7.63 -31.42
N ILE A 49 13.12 -7.09 -32.37
CA ILE A 49 13.03 -5.65 -32.63
C ILE A 49 12.43 -4.92 -31.42
N GLY A 50 11.35 -5.45 -30.85
CA GLY A 50 10.72 -4.91 -29.64
C GLY A 50 11.67 -4.90 -28.43
N SER A 51 12.46 -5.97 -28.26
CA SER A 51 13.48 -6.06 -27.22
C SER A 51 14.58 -5.01 -27.41
N MET A 52 15.09 -4.84 -28.63
CA MET A 52 16.08 -3.80 -28.96
C MET A 52 15.55 -2.39 -28.63
N ILE A 53 14.31 -2.08 -29.00
CA ILE A 53 13.68 -0.79 -28.71
C ILE A 53 13.45 -0.61 -27.20
N GLY A 54 13.01 -1.64 -26.51
CA GLY A 54 12.79 -1.61 -25.06
C GLY A 54 14.07 -1.38 -24.26
N ILE A 55 15.16 -2.05 -24.65
CA ILE A 55 16.49 -1.86 -24.06
C ILE A 55 16.98 -0.44 -24.33
N ALA A 56 16.89 0.04 -25.58
CA ALA A 56 17.28 1.41 -25.92
C ALA A 56 16.49 2.46 -25.10
N TYR A 57 15.18 2.28 -24.96
CA TYR A 57 14.34 3.15 -24.14
C TYR A 57 14.72 3.10 -22.65
N SER A 58 15.06 1.91 -22.13
CA SER A 58 15.50 1.74 -20.74
C SER A 58 16.78 2.50 -20.44
N TYR A 59 17.72 2.60 -21.38
CA TYR A 59 18.95 3.37 -21.20
C TYR A 59 18.73 4.89 -21.27
N ILE A 60 17.79 5.34 -22.10
CA ILE A 60 17.49 6.78 -22.27
C ILE A 60 16.70 7.32 -21.07
N LYS A 61 15.85 6.49 -20.46
CA LYS A 61 15.03 6.89 -19.32
C LYS A 61 15.87 6.91 -18.04
N SER A 62 16.37 8.10 -17.67
CA SER A 62 17.06 8.29 -16.39
C SER A 62 16.15 7.88 -15.22
N PRO A 63 16.66 7.14 -14.22
CA PRO A 63 15.91 6.85 -13.01
C PRO A 63 15.56 8.16 -12.30
N LYS A 64 14.26 8.38 -12.04
CA LYS A 64 13.80 9.49 -11.22
C LYS A 64 13.84 9.05 -9.76
N TYR A 65 14.84 9.54 -9.03
CA TYR A 65 14.89 9.40 -7.58
C TYR A 65 14.12 10.57 -6.95
N ILE A 66 13.03 10.25 -6.26
CA ILE A 66 12.27 11.22 -5.48
C ILE A 66 12.83 11.12 -4.06
N ALA A 67 13.48 12.19 -3.61
CA ALA A 67 13.95 12.32 -2.24
C ALA A 67 13.08 13.36 -1.53
N ASP A 68 12.23 12.91 -0.62
CA ASP A 68 11.42 13.78 0.22
C ASP A 68 12.19 14.09 1.50
N THR A 69 12.66 15.33 1.62
CA THR A 69 13.32 15.83 2.83
C THR A 69 12.35 16.73 3.59
N ILE A 70 12.00 16.33 4.81
CA ILE A 70 11.22 17.16 5.74
C ILE A 70 12.20 18.07 6.48
N PHE A 71 12.28 19.34 6.07
CA PHE A 71 13.12 20.34 6.71
C PHE A 71 12.30 21.10 7.76
N LEU A 72 12.53 20.80 9.05
CA LEU A 72 12.06 21.64 10.15
C LEU A 72 13.13 22.68 10.44
N VAL A 73 12.79 23.96 10.28
CA VAL A 73 13.61 25.08 10.72
C VAL A 73 13.24 25.42 12.15
N GLU A 74 14.12 25.15 13.12
CA GLU A 74 14.04 25.81 14.43
C GLU A 74 15.34 26.56 14.76
N GLU A 75 15.15 27.81 15.14
CA GLU A 75 16.17 28.75 15.56
C GLU A 75 16.68 28.34 16.95
N SER A 76 17.93 27.90 17.05
CA SER A 76 18.54 27.47 18.30
C SER A 76 18.76 28.66 19.24
N LYS A 77 17.80 28.93 20.12
CA LYS A 77 18.03 29.71 21.34
C LYS A 77 17.73 28.86 22.57
N SER A 78 18.81 28.33 23.15
CA SER A 78 19.02 28.08 24.58
C SER A 78 18.01 27.19 25.32
N MET A 79 18.42 25.97 25.70
CA MET A 79 18.47 25.52 27.10
C MET A 79 19.13 24.14 27.21
N GLY A 80 20.11 23.98 28.09
CA GLY A 80 20.85 22.73 28.29
C GLY A 80 19.98 21.56 28.75
N GLY A 81 20.19 20.38 28.15
CA GLY A 81 19.55 19.13 28.59
C GLY A 81 19.64 17.90 27.65
N GLY A 82 20.20 18.02 26.44
CA GLY A 82 20.08 17.00 25.37
C GLY A 82 21.04 15.79 25.37
N GLY A 83 21.76 15.50 26.46
CA GLY A 83 22.83 14.49 26.47
C GLY A 83 22.37 13.02 26.34
N LEU A 84 21.17 12.69 26.83
CA LEU A 84 20.66 11.31 26.85
C LEU A 84 19.95 10.89 25.54
N LEU A 85 19.46 11.85 24.76
CA LEU A 85 18.75 11.56 23.50
C LEU A 85 19.70 11.57 22.30
N SER A 86 20.81 12.32 22.39
CA SER A 86 21.92 12.25 21.43
C SER A 86 22.57 10.85 21.39
N SER A 87 22.68 10.16 22.52
CA SER A 87 23.28 8.81 22.58
C SER A 87 22.34 7.73 22.03
N LEU A 88 21.02 7.88 22.17
CA LEU A 88 20.02 6.98 21.57
C LEU A 88 19.85 7.21 20.06
N GLY A 89 19.95 8.45 19.59
CA GLY A 89 20.03 8.75 18.16
C GLY A 89 21.24 8.11 17.49
N GLY A 90 22.36 7.97 18.21
CA GLY A 90 23.55 7.26 17.75
C GLY A 90 23.37 5.75 17.60
N SER A 91 22.63 5.08 18.49
CA SER A 91 22.40 3.63 18.39
C SER A 91 21.34 3.24 17.37
N LEU A 92 20.37 4.13 17.11
CA LEU A 92 19.41 3.98 16.00
C LEU A 92 19.99 4.43 14.64
N GLY A 93 21.09 5.20 14.65
CA GLY A 93 21.74 5.79 13.47
C GLY A 93 23.13 5.23 13.11
N MET A 94 23.56 4.14 13.76
CA MET A 94 24.91 3.57 13.59
C MET A 94 25.19 3.03 12.17
N ASP A 95 24.18 2.87 11.33
CA ASP A 95 24.34 2.37 9.94
C ASP A 95 24.09 3.46 8.86
N ILE A 96 23.61 4.66 9.25
CA ILE A 96 23.44 5.80 8.33
C ILE A 96 24.68 6.72 8.31
N THR A 97 25.48 6.68 9.38
CA THR A 97 26.64 7.55 9.58
C THR A 97 27.80 7.22 8.61
N GLY A 98 27.86 6.00 8.06
CA GLY A 98 28.94 5.58 7.16
C GLY A 98 28.81 6.04 5.70
N LEU A 99 27.60 6.43 5.26
CA LEU A 99 27.30 6.71 3.84
C LEU A 99 27.18 8.19 3.50
N THR A 100 26.89 9.05 4.48
CA THR A 100 26.78 10.50 4.28
C THR A 100 27.89 11.18 5.04
N GLY A 101 28.99 11.46 4.34
CA GLY A 101 30.14 12.16 4.91
C GLY A 101 29.72 13.36 5.75
N SER A 102 30.19 13.35 7.00
CA SER A 102 30.43 14.48 7.90
C SER A 102 29.55 15.73 7.68
N ASN A 103 28.67 15.99 8.65
CA ASN A 103 28.39 17.30 9.28
C ASN A 103 26.93 17.76 9.34
N ASN A 104 25.97 17.04 8.75
CA ASN A 104 24.54 17.40 8.86
C ASN A 104 23.68 16.17 9.15
N THR A 105 23.92 15.54 10.30
CA THR A 105 23.02 14.52 10.84
C THR A 105 21.68 15.19 11.13
N VAL A 106 20.68 14.94 10.28
CA VAL A 106 19.27 15.38 10.43
C VAL A 106 18.67 14.96 11.79
N LEU A 107 19.34 14.04 12.49
CA LEU A 107 19.04 13.53 13.82
C LEU A 107 20.02 14.05 14.90
N SER A 108 20.39 15.33 14.88
CA SER A 108 21.01 15.98 16.05
C SER A 108 20.11 15.76 17.27
N GLY A 109 20.67 15.36 18.42
CA GLY A 109 19.91 14.75 19.53
C GLY A 109 18.78 15.59 20.15
N ASP A 110 18.67 16.87 19.81
CA ASP A 110 17.54 17.72 20.18
C ASP A 110 16.32 17.51 19.27
N ASN A 111 16.51 17.15 17.98
CA ASN A 111 15.44 16.85 17.01
C ASN A 111 14.73 15.53 17.35
N VAL A 112 15.43 14.59 18.00
CA VAL A 112 14.86 13.32 18.46
C VAL A 112 13.83 13.57 19.57
N LEU A 113 14.06 14.55 20.44
CA LEU A 113 13.10 14.90 21.49
C LEU A 113 11.78 15.43 20.88
N GLU A 114 11.87 16.20 19.81
CA GLU A 114 10.68 16.70 19.11
C GLU A 114 9.94 15.56 18.38
N LEU A 115 10.66 14.61 17.77
CA LEU A 115 10.07 13.40 17.20
C LEU A 115 9.33 12.56 18.26
N LEU A 116 9.91 12.42 19.47
CA LEU A 116 9.26 11.73 20.60
C LEU A 116 7.99 12.46 21.06
N LYS A 117 7.93 13.79 20.92
CA LYS A 117 6.72 14.61 21.18
C LYS A 117 5.70 14.59 20.03
N SER A 118 6.04 14.03 18.88
CA SER A 118 5.11 13.99 17.76
C SER A 118 3.88 13.14 18.11
N LYS A 119 2.69 13.62 17.72
CA LYS A 119 1.43 12.90 17.96
C LYS A 119 1.45 11.51 17.35
N ALA A 120 2.08 11.35 16.19
CA ALA A 120 2.20 10.08 15.49
C ALA A 120 3.00 9.07 16.32
N PHE A 121 4.19 9.46 16.82
CA PHE A 121 5.04 8.57 17.61
C PHE A 121 4.37 8.18 18.94
N MET A 122 3.84 9.17 19.69
CA MET A 122 3.12 8.90 20.94
C MET A 122 1.92 7.96 20.73
N THR A 123 1.15 8.15 19.65
CA THR A 123 0.01 7.28 19.32
C THR A 123 0.47 5.84 19.04
N GLN A 124 1.58 5.65 18.34
CA GLN A 124 2.12 4.31 18.08
C GLN A 124 2.60 3.64 19.37
N CYS A 125 3.34 4.35 20.22
CA CYS A 125 3.76 3.82 21.53
C CYS A 125 2.56 3.43 22.41
N LEU A 126 1.51 4.26 22.43
CA LEU A 126 0.28 3.99 23.17
C LEU A 126 -0.48 2.76 22.65
N LYS A 127 -0.41 2.46 21.36
CA LYS A 127 -1.05 1.29 20.74
C LYS A 127 -0.28 -0.02 20.91
N MET A 128 0.97 0.02 21.41
CA MET A 128 1.74 -1.19 21.63
C MET A 128 1.08 -2.11 22.67
N PRO A 129 1.25 -3.44 22.55
CA PRO A 129 0.70 -4.40 23.50
C PRO A 129 1.35 -4.23 24.89
N TYR A 130 0.53 -4.32 25.93
CA TYR A 130 0.98 -4.27 27.32
C TYR A 130 1.32 -5.68 27.81
N LEU A 131 2.55 -5.86 28.33
CA LEU A 131 3.03 -7.14 28.89
C LEU A 131 2.78 -8.36 27.98
N ASN A 132 2.95 -8.20 26.66
CA ASN A 132 2.77 -9.23 25.63
C ASN A 132 1.31 -9.65 25.32
N ASP A 133 0.29 -9.00 25.88
CA ASP A 133 -1.09 -9.23 25.46
C ASP A 133 -1.42 -8.39 24.22
N SER A 134 -1.63 -9.05 23.08
CA SER A 134 -2.01 -8.39 21.82
C SER A 134 -3.42 -7.79 21.84
N ASN A 135 -4.25 -8.14 22.82
CA ASN A 135 -5.62 -7.64 22.96
C ASN A 135 -5.73 -6.46 23.93
N TYR A 136 -4.61 -6.01 24.51
CA TYR A 136 -4.61 -5.00 25.54
C TYR A 136 -3.40 -4.07 25.35
N SER A 137 -3.67 -2.81 25.01
CA SER A 137 -2.63 -1.85 24.70
C SER A 137 -2.18 -1.05 25.94
N ILE A 138 -1.06 -0.36 25.83
CA ILE A 138 -0.60 0.58 26.86
C ILE A 138 -1.65 1.68 27.09
N ALA A 139 -2.32 2.14 26.03
CA ALA A 139 -3.43 3.10 26.13
C ALA A 139 -4.62 2.55 26.93
N ASP A 140 -4.94 1.27 26.78
CA ASP A 140 -6.00 0.61 27.55
C ASP A 140 -5.66 0.57 29.05
N LYS A 141 -4.41 0.21 29.37
CA LYS A 141 -3.93 0.25 30.76
C LYS A 141 -3.98 1.64 31.36
N TYR A 142 -3.58 2.64 30.57
CA TYR A 142 -3.67 4.04 30.99
C TYR A 142 -5.13 4.44 31.25
N ALA A 143 -6.06 4.09 30.36
CA ALA A 143 -7.48 4.38 30.52
C ALA A 143 -8.10 3.74 31.77
N ASP A 144 -7.67 2.52 32.14
CA ASP A 144 -8.15 1.81 33.32
C ASP A 144 -7.64 2.47 34.63
N VAL A 145 -6.37 2.87 34.68
CA VAL A 145 -5.77 3.51 35.88
C VAL A 145 -6.46 4.82 36.22
N TYR A 146 -6.76 5.65 35.21
CA TYR A 146 -7.43 6.93 35.38
C TYR A 146 -8.97 6.83 35.36
N LYS A 147 -9.51 5.60 35.26
CA LYS A 147 -10.95 5.33 35.22
C LYS A 147 -11.67 6.07 34.08
N TYR A 148 -11.00 6.30 32.96
CA TYR A 148 -11.59 6.97 31.81
C TYR A 148 -12.68 6.14 31.15
N ARG A 149 -12.58 4.80 31.19
CA ARG A 149 -13.62 3.93 30.62
C ARG A 149 -14.99 4.15 31.24
N SER A 150 -15.07 4.25 32.57
CA SER A 150 -16.33 4.52 33.27
C SER A 150 -16.86 5.94 32.98
N GLN A 151 -15.97 6.91 32.76
CA GLN A 151 -16.35 8.27 32.38
C GLN A 151 -16.89 8.33 30.95
N TRP A 152 -16.28 7.59 30.01
CA TRP A 152 -16.75 7.50 28.63
C TRP A 152 -18.07 6.72 28.49
N GLU A 153 -18.29 5.70 29.32
CA GLU A 153 -19.57 4.99 29.39
C GLU A 153 -20.70 5.87 29.92
N SER A 154 -20.41 6.74 30.88
CA SER A 154 -21.39 7.64 31.49
C SER A 154 -21.61 8.95 30.71
N ASP A 155 -20.74 9.27 29.76
CA ASP A 155 -20.90 10.44 28.90
C ASP A 155 -21.97 10.20 27.82
N SER A 156 -22.97 11.07 27.79
CA SER A 156 -24.03 11.11 26.76
C SER A 156 -23.53 11.14 25.30
N LYS A 157 -22.31 11.64 25.04
CA LYS A 157 -21.73 11.74 23.69
C LYS A 157 -21.00 10.47 23.25
N ILE A 158 -20.45 9.71 24.19
CA ILE A 158 -19.64 8.53 23.89
C ILE A 158 -20.43 7.25 24.17
N GLY A 159 -21.04 7.15 25.36
CA GLY A 159 -22.00 6.11 25.74
C GLY A 159 -21.47 4.68 25.67
N ARG A 160 -20.14 4.48 25.65
CA ARG A 160 -19.50 3.16 25.52
C ARG A 160 -18.10 3.12 26.11
N ALA A 161 -17.67 1.94 26.55
CA ALA A 161 -16.27 1.69 26.85
C ALA A 161 -15.45 1.62 25.56
N ILE A 162 -14.33 2.35 25.54
CA ILE A 162 -13.40 2.37 24.41
C ILE A 162 -12.24 1.43 24.72
N ASN A 163 -11.89 0.60 23.73
CA ASN A 163 -10.68 -0.23 23.71
C ASN A 163 -9.79 0.17 22.52
N PHE A 164 -8.50 0.37 22.78
CA PHE A 164 -7.54 0.88 21.79
C PHE A 164 -6.77 -0.23 21.06
N ALA A 165 -6.57 -1.39 21.68
CA ALA A 165 -5.93 -2.55 21.03
C ALA A 165 -6.83 -3.18 19.97
N LYS A 166 -8.14 -3.15 20.21
CA LYS A 166 -9.18 -3.56 19.25
C LYS A 166 -10.12 -2.39 19.03
N PRO A 167 -9.79 -1.47 18.11
CA PRO A 167 -10.70 -0.40 17.78
C PRO A 167 -12.00 -1.02 17.24
N ASP A 168 -13.12 -0.66 17.85
CA ASP A 168 -14.44 -0.89 17.25
C ASP A 168 -14.46 -0.26 15.84
N LYS A 169 -15.24 -0.86 14.93
CA LYS A 169 -15.44 -0.37 13.55
C LYS A 169 -15.40 1.16 13.51
N ASP A 170 -14.50 1.71 12.69
CA ASP A 170 -14.10 3.13 12.60
C ASP A 170 -15.28 4.11 12.53
N LYS A 171 -15.92 4.35 13.67
CA LYS A 171 -16.87 5.44 13.87
C LYS A 171 -16.11 6.53 14.59
N ARG A 172 -15.64 7.52 13.83
CA ARG A 172 -15.24 8.82 14.41
C ARG A 172 -16.45 9.36 15.15
N VAL A 173 -16.30 9.57 16.45
CA VAL A 173 -17.38 10.09 17.32
C VAL A 173 -17.49 11.60 17.16
N GLN A 174 -16.43 12.27 16.68
CA GLN A 174 -16.36 13.70 16.39
C GLN A 174 -15.41 13.93 15.20
N ASP A 175 -15.75 14.91 14.35
CA ASP A 175 -14.88 15.41 13.26
C ASP A 175 -13.76 16.31 13.79
#